data_AF-A0A963LPN0-F1
#
_entry.id   AF-A0A963LPN0-F1
#
_cell.length_a   1.000
_cell.length_b   1.000
_cell.length_c   1.000
_cell.angle_alpha   90.00
_cell.angle_beta   90.00
_cell.angle_gamma   90.00
#
_symmetry.space_group_name_H-M   'P 1'
#
loop_
_entity.id
_entity.type
_entity.pdbx_description
1 polymer ?
#
loop_
_entity_poly.entity_id
_entity_poly.type
_entity_poly.pdbx_seq_one_letter_code
_entity_poly.pdbx_strand_id
1 'polypeptide(L)'
;MPIIGSRNSRPWPLDLHLIQTKKIISAPPLPPPAEAGEDDAPDTGDEAELRTCAVTPGLHGERLDRALAALVPEFSRSYLRQLLDAGLVRLGGAAAGKAAARVRAGDAVQVELRPTPQSQAFVPQPMPLSVVHEDEHLLVIDKPAGLVVHPAPGNWSGTLLNGLLARDARAAALPRAGIV
;
A
#
# COMPACT_ATOMS: atom_id res chain seq x y z
N MET A 1 30.35 -52.19 -28.12
CA MET A 1 31.04 -51.32 -29.11
C MET A 1 30.09 -51.02 -30.26
N PRO A 2 30.14 -49.84 -30.91
CA PRO A 2 29.98 -48.43 -30.47
C PRO A 2 28.74 -47.78 -31.20
N ILE A 3 28.32 -46.50 -31.10
CA ILE A 3 28.91 -45.25 -31.64
C ILE A 3 28.03 -44.01 -31.22
N ILE A 4 28.67 -43.01 -30.60
CA ILE A 4 28.65 -41.50 -30.74
C ILE A 4 27.35 -40.67 -30.94
N GLY A 5 27.27 -39.56 -30.16
CA GLY A 5 26.68 -38.26 -30.55
C GLY A 5 26.17 -37.38 -29.36
N SER A 6 26.99 -36.60 -28.64
CA SER A 6 27.41 -35.19 -28.86
C SER A 6 26.33 -34.09 -28.79
N ARG A 7 26.54 -33.15 -27.83
CA ARG A 7 26.05 -31.75 -27.69
C ARG A 7 24.58 -31.60 -27.24
N ASN A 8 24.22 -30.74 -26.28
CA ASN A 8 24.64 -29.35 -26.19
C ASN A 8 24.42 -28.77 -24.78
N SER A 9 25.46 -28.17 -24.22
CA SER A 9 25.39 -27.25 -23.08
C SER A 9 24.62 -25.99 -23.49
N ARG A 10 23.66 -25.55 -22.67
CA ARG A 10 23.30 -24.14 -22.56
C ARG A 10 23.21 -23.77 -21.08
N PRO A 11 23.94 -22.73 -20.65
CA PRO A 11 23.89 -22.22 -19.27
C PRO A 11 22.57 -21.51 -19.05
N TRP A 12 21.93 -21.72 -17.91
CA TRP A 12 20.86 -20.85 -17.44
C TRP A 12 21.48 -19.48 -17.14
N PRO A 13 21.07 -18.38 -17.80
CA PRO A 13 21.61 -17.09 -17.48
C PRO A 13 20.74 -16.40 -16.42
N LEU A 14 21.45 -15.70 -15.55
CA LEU A 14 21.05 -14.47 -14.86
C LEU A 14 20.25 -14.65 -13.55
N ASP A 15 21.01 -14.49 -12.47
CA ASP A 15 20.62 -13.74 -11.29
C ASP A 15 19.65 -12.60 -11.66
N LEU A 16 18.36 -12.86 -11.47
CA LEU A 16 17.42 -11.80 -11.17
C LEU A 16 17.74 -11.35 -9.75
N HIS A 17 18.64 -10.37 -9.65
CA HIS A 17 18.63 -9.47 -8.50
C HIS A 17 17.20 -8.95 -8.37
N LEU A 18 16.44 -9.59 -7.48
CA LEU A 18 15.17 -9.10 -6.99
C LEU A 18 15.48 -7.73 -6.41
N ILE A 19 15.19 -6.68 -7.17
CA ILE A 19 15.08 -5.34 -6.62
C ILE A 19 13.87 -5.43 -5.72
N GLN A 20 14.11 -5.79 -4.46
CA GLN A 20 13.09 -5.79 -3.43
C GLN A 20 12.87 -4.32 -3.08
N THR A 21 12.12 -3.62 -3.93
CA THR A 21 11.67 -2.27 -3.64
C THR A 21 10.72 -2.32 -2.45
N LYS A 22 10.85 -1.30 -1.61
CA LYS A 22 10.12 -0.95 -0.39
C LYS A 22 8.67 -1.48 -0.38
N LYS A 23 8.28 -2.18 0.70
CA LYS A 23 6.92 -2.73 0.85
C LYS A 23 5.90 -1.61 1.09
N ILE A 24 4.94 -1.47 0.18
CA ILE A 24 3.70 -0.73 0.39
C ILE A 24 2.78 -1.62 1.23
N ILE A 25 2.23 -1.04 2.29
CA ILE A 25 1.25 -1.65 3.17
C ILE A 25 0.09 -0.66 3.36
N SER A 26 -1.14 -1.17 3.37
CA SER A 26 -2.35 -0.36 3.52
C SER A 26 -2.49 0.28 4.91
N ALA A 27 -1.68 -0.17 5.88
CA ALA A 27 -1.59 0.37 7.23
C ALA A 27 -0.16 0.14 7.77
N PRO A 28 0.55 1.15 8.29
CA PRO A 28 1.85 0.94 8.91
C PRO A 28 1.70 0.23 10.27
N PRO A 29 2.52 -0.77 10.62
CA PRO A 29 2.86 -0.97 12.03
C PRO A 29 3.61 0.29 12.48
N LEU A 30 3.22 0.89 13.60
CA LEU A 30 3.92 2.04 14.18
C LEU A 30 5.42 1.70 14.30
N PRO A 31 6.33 2.46 13.66
CA PRO A 31 7.72 2.43 14.07
C PRO A 31 7.86 3.14 15.44
N PRO A 32 8.80 2.72 16.30
CA PRO A 32 9.17 3.52 17.46
C PRO A 32 9.69 4.89 16.98
N PRO A 33 9.52 5.95 17.79
CA PRO A 33 9.87 7.31 17.37
C PRO A 33 11.38 7.38 17.08
N ALA A 34 11.73 7.74 15.85
CA ALA A 34 13.09 8.07 15.44
C ALA A 34 13.19 9.59 15.27
N GLU A 35 14.27 10.15 15.81
CA GLU A 35 14.51 11.58 15.92
C GLU A 35 14.71 12.29 14.58
N ALA A 36 14.43 13.60 14.62
CA ALA A 36 14.35 14.53 13.50
C ALA A 36 15.66 14.69 12.71
N GLY A 37 15.51 14.92 11.40
CA GLY A 37 16.54 15.41 10.49
C GLY A 37 15.89 16.16 9.33
N GLU A 38 16.44 17.33 9.02
CA GLU A 38 15.90 18.43 8.19
C GLU A 38 15.83 18.19 6.68
N ASP A 39 14.93 18.95 6.06
CA ASP A 39 14.83 19.45 4.68
C ASP A 39 15.71 18.79 3.59
N ASP A 40 15.06 17.95 2.80
CA ASP A 40 15.10 18.03 1.34
C ASP A 40 13.75 17.45 0.87
N ALA A 41 12.86 18.27 0.31
CA ALA A 41 11.58 17.77 -0.20
C ALA A 41 11.85 16.99 -1.49
N PRO A 42 11.84 15.65 -1.48
CA PRO A 42 11.99 14.92 -2.72
C PRO A 42 10.67 15.07 -3.48
N ASP A 43 10.76 15.37 -4.77
CA ASP A 43 9.72 15.02 -5.73
C ASP A 43 9.37 13.55 -5.51
N THR A 44 8.33 13.28 -4.72
CA THR A 44 8.04 11.94 -4.21
C THR A 44 7.27 11.21 -5.29
N GLY A 45 8.00 10.83 -6.34
CA GLY A 45 7.48 9.99 -7.41
C GLY A 45 6.79 8.78 -6.81
N ASP A 46 5.63 8.46 -7.36
CA ASP A 46 4.81 7.28 -7.12
C ASP A 46 5.67 6.01 -6.94
N GLU A 47 6.14 5.72 -5.72
CA GLU A 47 6.89 4.50 -5.45
C GLU A 47 5.93 3.33 -5.57
N ALA A 48 5.87 2.73 -6.77
CA ALA A 48 5.13 1.52 -7.06
C ALA A 48 5.93 0.31 -6.57
N GLU A 49 5.27 -0.61 -5.87
CA GLU A 49 5.86 -1.89 -5.47
C GLU A 49 5.39 -2.98 -6.43
N LEU A 50 6.33 -3.65 -7.11
CA LEU A 50 6.01 -4.85 -7.88
C LEU A 50 6.11 -6.09 -7.01
N ARG A 51 4.97 -6.70 -6.70
CA ARG A 51 4.89 -7.92 -5.89
C ARG A 51 4.57 -9.13 -6.75
N THR A 52 5.34 -10.19 -6.59
CA THR A 52 5.12 -11.47 -7.30
C THR A 52 4.74 -12.55 -6.30
N CYS A 53 3.62 -13.23 -6.54
CA CYS A 53 3.10 -14.32 -5.73
C CYS A 53 2.81 -15.55 -6.62
N ALA A 54 3.07 -16.75 -6.10
CA ALA A 54 2.66 -17.99 -6.75
C ALA A 54 1.29 -18.44 -6.24
N VAL A 55 0.39 -18.84 -7.15
CA VAL A 55 -0.92 -19.37 -6.78
C VAL A 55 -0.74 -20.72 -6.09
N THR A 56 -1.19 -20.80 -4.83
CA THR A 56 -1.10 -22.03 -4.05
C THR A 56 -2.11 -23.09 -4.54
N PRO A 57 -1.88 -24.38 -4.27
CA PRO A 57 -2.83 -25.44 -4.65
C PRO A 57 -4.26 -25.23 -4.12
N GLY A 58 -4.40 -24.64 -2.93
CA GLY A 58 -5.71 -24.33 -2.33
C GLY A 58 -6.50 -23.23 -3.05
N LEU A 59 -5.85 -22.46 -3.93
CA LEU A 59 -6.49 -21.43 -4.76
C LEU A 59 -6.74 -21.92 -6.20
N HIS A 60 -6.44 -23.18 -6.51
CA HIS A 60 -6.65 -23.72 -7.86
C HIS A 60 -8.11 -23.60 -8.31
N GLY A 61 -8.33 -23.01 -9.48
CA GLY A 61 -9.66 -22.84 -10.06
C GLY A 61 -10.47 -21.69 -9.47
N GLU A 62 -9.95 -21.00 -8.45
CA GLU A 62 -10.58 -19.79 -7.91
C GLU A 62 -10.49 -18.63 -8.92
N ARG A 63 -11.39 -17.67 -8.74
CA ARG A 63 -11.36 -16.41 -9.50
C ARG A 63 -10.14 -15.59 -9.10
N LEU A 64 -9.54 -14.90 -10.07
CA LEU A 64 -8.35 -14.09 -9.87
C LEU A 64 -8.54 -13.01 -8.79
N ASP A 65 -9.69 -12.36 -8.72
CA ASP A 65 -9.97 -11.38 -7.66
C ASP A 65 -9.95 -11.99 -6.24
N ARG A 66 -10.50 -13.19 -6.08
CA ARG A 66 -10.46 -13.93 -4.81
C ARG A 66 -9.06 -14.45 -4.51
N ALA A 67 -8.35 -14.95 -5.52
CA ALA A 67 -6.96 -15.39 -5.37
C ALA A 67 -6.06 -14.22 -4.95
N LEU A 68 -6.20 -13.03 -5.56
CA LEU A 68 -5.47 -11.81 -5.20
C LEU A 68 -5.69 -11.43 -3.74
N ALA A 69 -6.94 -11.45 -3.26
CA ALA A 69 -7.26 -11.13 -1.88
C ALA A 69 -6.65 -12.12 -0.86
N ALA A 70 -6.43 -13.37 -1.27
CA ALA A 70 -5.75 -14.37 -0.45
C ALA A 70 -4.22 -14.25 -0.53
N LEU A 71 -3.67 -13.86 -1.69
CA LEU A 71 -2.23 -13.71 -1.92
C LEU A 71 -1.67 -12.39 -1.37
N VAL A 72 -2.51 -11.36 -1.22
CA VAL A 72 -2.12 -10.02 -0.76
C VAL A 72 -3.14 -9.50 0.29
N PRO A 73 -3.26 -10.17 1.46
CA PRO A 73 -4.34 -9.93 2.42
C PRO A 73 -4.28 -8.59 3.15
N GLU A 74 -3.14 -7.91 3.14
CA GLU A 74 -2.98 -6.58 3.75
C GLU A 74 -3.69 -5.46 2.97
N PHE A 75 -4.23 -5.73 1.79
CA PHE A 75 -5.00 -4.78 1.01
C PHE A 75 -6.47 -5.18 0.86
N SER A 76 -7.33 -4.16 0.78
CA SER A 76 -8.76 -4.37 0.56
C SER A 76 -9.05 -4.95 -0.82
N ARG A 77 -10.13 -5.74 -0.92
CA ARG A 77 -10.61 -6.29 -2.21
C ARG A 77 -10.94 -5.19 -3.23
N SER A 78 -11.49 -4.06 -2.78
CA SER A 78 -11.84 -2.93 -3.65
C SER A 78 -10.59 -2.29 -4.26
N TYR A 79 -9.52 -2.13 -3.47
CA TYR A 79 -8.24 -1.64 -3.98
C TYR A 79 -7.61 -2.62 -4.99
N LEU A 80 -7.54 -3.91 -4.66
CA LEU A 80 -7.00 -4.92 -5.59
C LEU A 80 -7.83 -5.00 -6.90
N ARG A 81 -9.14 -4.77 -6.81
CA ARG A 81 -10.02 -4.67 -7.98
C ARG A 81 -9.69 -3.45 -8.85
N GLN A 82 -9.43 -2.29 -8.25
CA GLN A 82 -9.00 -1.09 -8.96
C GLN A 82 -7.68 -1.32 -9.70
N LEU A 83 -6.69 -1.97 -9.06
CA LEU A 83 -5.43 -2.32 -9.73
C LEU A 83 -5.65 -3.25 -10.92
N LEU A 84 -6.53 -4.24 -10.78
CA LEU A 84 -6.86 -5.15 -11.88
C LEU A 84 -7.52 -4.39 -13.04
N ASP A 85 -8.50 -3.53 -12.76
CA ASP A 85 -9.19 -2.73 -13.77
C ASP A 85 -8.26 -1.68 -14.43
N ALA A 86 -7.23 -1.22 -13.71
CA ALA A 86 -6.17 -0.37 -14.23
C ALA A 86 -5.07 -1.12 -15.03
N GLY A 87 -5.18 -2.45 -15.17
CA GLY A 87 -4.20 -3.26 -15.91
C GLY A 87 -2.88 -3.48 -15.16
N LEU A 88 -2.86 -3.22 -13.85
CA LEU A 88 -1.68 -3.33 -12.98
C LEU A 88 -1.49 -4.75 -12.39
N VAL A 89 -2.25 -5.72 -12.89
CA VAL A 89 -2.15 -7.14 -12.50
C VAL A 89 -1.78 -7.97 -13.73
N ARG A 90 -0.79 -8.85 -13.58
CA ARG A 90 -0.39 -9.83 -14.60
C ARG A 90 -0.55 -11.25 -14.08
N LEU A 91 -0.99 -12.15 -14.96
CA LEU A 91 -1.10 -13.59 -14.72
C LEU A 91 -0.27 -14.32 -15.78
N GLY A 92 0.76 -15.06 -15.36
CA GLY A 92 1.65 -15.77 -16.28
C GLY A 92 2.38 -14.84 -17.26
N GLY A 93 2.71 -13.61 -16.83
CA GLY A 93 3.41 -12.60 -17.63
C GLY A 93 2.52 -11.74 -18.53
N ALA A 94 1.27 -12.14 -18.79
CA ALA A 94 0.30 -11.36 -19.55
C ALA A 94 -0.56 -10.49 -18.62
N ALA A 95 -0.98 -9.30 -19.09
CA ALA A 95 -1.94 -8.47 -18.37
C ALA A 95 -3.24 -9.25 -18.12
N ALA A 96 -3.72 -9.25 -16.88
CA ALA A 96 -4.92 -9.97 -16.50
C ALA A 96 -6.16 -9.30 -17.09
N GLY A 97 -6.81 -9.93 -18.07
CA GLY A 97 -7.91 -9.31 -18.80
C GLY A 97 -9.25 -9.25 -18.06
N LYS A 98 -9.52 -10.15 -17.10
CA LYS A 98 -10.80 -10.21 -16.37
C LYS A 98 -10.61 -10.71 -14.93
N ALA A 99 -11.24 -10.06 -13.95
CA ALA A 99 -11.23 -10.53 -12.55
C ALA A 99 -11.81 -11.93 -12.36
N ALA A 100 -12.76 -12.34 -13.21
CA ALA A 100 -13.37 -13.67 -13.17
C ALA A 100 -12.51 -14.76 -13.83
N ALA A 101 -11.33 -14.44 -14.38
CA ALA A 101 -10.41 -15.43 -14.89
C ALA A 101 -10.04 -16.43 -13.78
N ARG A 102 -9.99 -17.72 -14.12
CA ARG A 102 -9.62 -18.77 -13.16
C ARG A 102 -8.11 -18.94 -13.13
N VAL A 103 -7.54 -18.99 -11.93
CA VAL A 103 -6.11 -19.22 -11.73
C VAL A 103 -5.80 -20.70 -11.62
N ARG A 104 -4.60 -21.11 -12.02
CA ARG A 104 -4.06 -22.46 -11.86
C ARG A 104 -3.00 -22.47 -10.78
N ALA A 105 -2.84 -23.61 -10.12
CA ALA A 105 -1.80 -23.75 -9.11
C ALA A 105 -0.43 -23.62 -9.79
N GLY A 106 0.47 -22.86 -9.19
CA GLY A 106 1.77 -22.54 -9.78
C GLY A 106 1.76 -21.37 -10.76
N ASP A 107 0.60 -20.79 -11.10
CA ASP A 107 0.58 -19.55 -11.88
C ASP A 107 1.30 -18.43 -11.11
N ALA A 108 2.13 -17.67 -11.82
CA ALA A 108 2.73 -16.45 -11.28
C ALA A 108 1.75 -15.28 -11.43
N VAL A 109 1.37 -14.68 -10.31
CA VAL A 109 0.58 -13.45 -10.25
C VAL A 109 1.53 -12.31 -9.88
N GLN A 110 1.60 -11.29 -10.74
CA GLN A 110 2.34 -10.07 -10.44
C GLN A 110 1.33 -8.92 -10.25
N VAL A 111 1.52 -8.14 -9.21
CA VAL A 111 0.68 -6.98 -8.88
C VAL A 111 1.60 -5.78 -8.70
N GLU A 112 1.32 -4.71 -9.42
CA GLU A 112 1.96 -3.41 -9.21
C GLU A 112 1.11 -2.61 -8.23
N LEU A 113 1.53 -2.65 -6.96
CA LEU A 113 0.89 -1.94 -5.86
C LEU A 113 1.27 -0.46 -5.95
N ARG A 114 0.28 0.41 -5.83
CA ARG A 114 0.42 1.87 -5.86
C ARG A 114 -0.08 2.48 -4.55
N PRO A 115 0.60 3.48 -3.97
CA PRO A 115 0.06 4.23 -2.86
C PRO A 115 -1.29 4.83 -3.23
N THR A 116 -2.23 4.86 -2.29
CA THR A 116 -3.51 5.55 -2.44
C THR A 116 -3.50 6.86 -1.66
N PRO A 117 -4.29 7.87 -2.08
CA PRO A 117 -4.50 9.07 -1.28
C PRO A 117 -4.94 8.75 0.16
N GLN A 118 -5.76 7.72 0.32
CA GLN A 118 -6.19 7.16 1.61
C GLN A 118 -4.99 6.72 2.47
N SER A 119 -4.09 5.91 1.91
CA SER A 119 -2.91 5.41 2.63
C SER A 119 -1.90 6.50 2.95
N GLN A 120 -1.92 7.60 2.20
CA GLN A 120 -1.04 8.76 2.39
C GLN A 120 -1.70 9.86 3.23
N ALA A 121 -2.91 9.65 3.72
CA ALA A 121 -3.70 10.71 4.37
C ALA A 121 -3.26 11.02 5.80
N PHE A 122 -2.55 10.11 6.47
CA PHE A 122 -2.15 10.21 7.88
C PHE A 122 -0.74 10.81 8.03
N VAL A 123 -0.50 11.91 7.33
CA VAL A 123 0.78 12.64 7.36
C VAL A 123 0.64 13.86 8.28
N PRO A 124 1.56 14.08 9.24
CA PRO A 124 1.61 15.30 10.04
C PRO A 124 1.72 16.55 9.17
N GLN A 125 0.87 17.55 9.41
CA GLN A 125 0.92 18.84 8.71
C GLN A 125 0.82 19.99 9.71
N PRO A 126 1.91 20.73 9.97
CA PRO A 126 1.88 21.88 10.87
C PRO A 126 0.81 22.90 10.44
N MET A 127 -0.11 23.22 11.34
CA MET A 127 -1.13 24.25 11.14
C MET A 127 -1.51 24.89 12.48
N PRO A 128 -1.97 26.16 12.49
CA PRO A 128 -2.42 26.80 13.72
C PRO A 128 -3.69 26.11 14.24
N LEU A 129 -3.66 25.68 15.50
CA LEU A 129 -4.79 25.09 16.21
C LEU A 129 -5.19 26.02 17.36
N SER A 130 -6.43 26.48 17.36
CA SER A 130 -6.98 27.31 18.44
C SER A 130 -7.37 26.41 19.61
N VAL A 131 -6.48 26.25 20.59
CA VAL A 131 -6.74 25.42 21.78
C VAL A 131 -7.50 26.25 22.82
N VAL A 132 -8.71 25.82 23.15
CA VAL A 132 -9.57 26.47 24.15
C VAL A 132 -9.33 25.88 25.53
N HIS A 133 -9.01 24.59 25.59
CA HIS A 133 -8.73 23.87 26.83
C HIS A 133 -7.81 22.68 26.56
N GLU A 134 -6.89 22.41 27.47
CA GLU A 134 -6.03 21.24 27.45
C GLU A 134 -5.69 20.79 28.87
N ASP A 135 -5.85 19.50 29.13
CA ASP A 135 -5.38 18.85 30.36
C ASP A 135 -4.84 17.45 30.04
N GLU A 136 -4.56 16.66 31.09
CA GLU A 136 -4.03 15.30 30.96
C GLU A 136 -5.00 14.31 30.30
N HIS A 137 -6.28 14.65 30.20
CA HIS A 137 -7.34 13.78 29.70
C HIS A 137 -7.90 14.20 28.34
N LEU A 138 -8.01 15.51 28.06
CA LEU A 138 -8.67 16.00 26.86
C LEU A 138 -8.07 17.31 26.31
N LEU A 139 -8.28 17.50 25.00
CA LEU A 139 -7.92 18.68 24.23
C LEU A 139 -9.17 19.21 23.52
N VAL A 140 -9.50 20.47 23.76
CA VAL A 140 -10.61 21.17 23.10
C VAL A 140 -10.05 22.18 22.11
N ILE A 141 -10.43 22.03 20.84
CA ILE A 141 -10.00 22.92 19.76
C ILE A 141 -11.22 23.67 19.23
N ASP A 142 -11.11 24.99 19.14
CA ASP A 142 -12.02 25.83 18.38
C ASP A 142 -11.67 25.69 16.89
N LYS A 143 -12.36 24.77 16.22
CA LYS A 143 -12.11 24.44 14.82
C LYS A 143 -12.79 25.48 13.93
N PRO A 144 -12.06 26.18 13.04
CA PRO A 144 -12.68 27.12 12.12
C PRO A 144 -13.67 26.42 11.17
N ALA A 145 -14.65 27.20 10.69
CA ALA A 145 -15.54 26.76 9.61
C ALA A 145 -14.72 26.42 8.36
N GLY A 146 -15.13 25.38 7.63
CA GLY A 146 -14.43 24.93 6.41
C GLY A 146 -13.25 23.99 6.65
N LEU A 147 -12.69 23.89 7.87
CA LEU A 147 -11.65 22.90 8.16
C LEU A 147 -12.25 21.49 8.32
N VAL A 148 -11.84 20.55 7.47
CA VAL A 148 -12.26 19.15 7.52
C VAL A 148 -11.61 18.46 8.72
N VAL A 149 -12.36 17.62 9.45
CA VAL A 149 -11.86 17.00 10.68
C VAL A 149 -10.96 15.80 10.38
N HIS A 150 -11.43 14.89 9.52
CA HIS A 150 -10.76 13.63 9.21
C HIS A 150 -10.58 13.49 7.70
N PRO A 151 -9.45 12.89 7.24
CA PRO A 151 -9.28 12.61 5.84
C PRO A 151 -10.42 11.77 5.24
N ALA A 152 -10.89 12.19 4.08
CA ALA A 152 -12.03 11.61 3.39
C ALA A 152 -11.92 11.85 1.88
N PRO A 153 -12.70 11.15 1.03
CA PRO A 153 -12.75 11.43 -0.39
C PRO A 153 -12.95 12.92 -0.69
N GLY A 154 -12.02 13.50 -1.46
CA GLY A 154 -11.99 14.93 -1.80
C GLY A 154 -11.17 15.80 -0.83
N ASN A 155 -10.84 15.31 0.36
CA ASN A 155 -10.08 16.04 1.40
C ASN A 155 -9.14 15.05 2.13
N TRP A 156 -8.08 14.61 1.46
CA TRP A 156 -7.13 13.62 2.01
C TRP A 156 -6.02 14.23 2.88
N SER A 157 -5.84 15.54 2.80
CA SER A 157 -4.82 16.33 3.49
C SER A 157 -5.44 17.62 4.00
N GLY A 158 -4.68 18.41 4.77
CA GLY A 158 -5.12 19.70 5.29
C GLY A 158 -6.27 19.59 6.29
N THR A 159 -6.44 18.43 6.93
CA THR A 159 -7.50 18.19 7.91
C THR A 159 -7.03 18.45 9.33
N LEU A 160 -7.97 18.58 10.28
CA LEU A 160 -7.66 18.73 11.70
C LEU A 160 -6.81 17.56 12.22
N LEU A 161 -7.06 16.33 11.78
CA LEU A 161 -6.21 15.19 12.12
C LEU A 161 -4.76 15.40 11.67
N ASN A 162 -4.52 15.97 10.49
CA ASN A 162 -3.15 16.26 10.03
C ASN A 162 -2.45 17.27 10.95
N GLY A 163 -3.18 18.29 11.39
CA GLY A 163 -2.69 19.25 12.39
C GLY A 163 -2.40 18.61 13.74
N LEU A 164 -3.31 17.75 14.22
CA LEU A 164 -3.14 17.01 15.47
C LEU A 164 -1.92 16.08 15.43
N LEU A 165 -1.70 15.38 14.32
CA LEU A 165 -0.53 14.53 14.10
C LEU A 165 0.78 15.32 14.15
N ALA A 166 0.81 16.56 13.64
CA ALA A 166 1.98 17.43 13.74
C ALA A 166 2.22 17.97 15.14
N ARG A 167 1.14 18.16 15.92
CA ARG A 167 1.23 18.62 17.30
C ARG A 167 1.68 17.51 18.26
N ASP A 168 1.10 16.33 18.11
CA ASP A 168 1.33 15.19 19.00
C ASP A 168 1.18 13.88 18.23
N ALA A 169 2.26 13.10 18.15
CA ALA A 169 2.28 11.81 17.47
C ALA A 169 1.25 10.82 18.05
N ARG A 170 0.83 10.97 19.31
CA ARG A 170 -0.22 10.15 19.93
C ARG A 170 -1.58 10.33 19.25
N ALA A 171 -1.80 11.42 18.51
CA ALA A 171 -3.00 11.62 17.72
C ALA A 171 -3.22 10.51 16.66
N ALA A 172 -2.16 9.78 16.27
CA ALA A 172 -2.27 8.61 15.39
C ALA A 172 -3.09 7.47 16.00
N ALA A 173 -3.22 7.42 17.33
CA ALA A 173 -4.01 6.43 18.04
C ALA A 173 -5.50 6.81 18.19
N LEU A 174 -5.89 8.03 17.80
CA LEU A 174 -7.28 8.46 17.92
C LEU A 174 -8.17 7.64 16.96
N PRO A 175 -9.21 6.96 17.45
CA PRO A 175 -10.22 6.39 16.55
C PRO A 175 -10.86 7.55 15.78
N ARG A 176 -11.05 7.39 14.46
CA ARG A 176 -11.52 8.42 13.50
C ARG A 176 -11.82 9.75 14.19
N ALA A 177 -10.84 10.65 14.22
CA ALA A 177 -10.97 11.97 14.81
C ALA A 177 -12.26 12.63 14.30
N GLY A 178 -13.31 12.72 15.11
CA GLY A 178 -14.57 13.35 14.71
C GLY A 178 -15.85 12.55 14.87
N ILE A 179 -15.91 11.49 15.69
CA ILE A 179 -17.17 11.11 16.34
C ILE A 179 -16.91 10.89 17.83
N VAL A 180 -17.19 11.93 18.62
CA VAL A 180 -17.60 11.86 20.04
C VAL A 180 -18.69 12.91 20.24
#